data_AF-A0A9D7ZDN9-F1
#
_entry.id   AF-A0A9D7ZDN9-F1
#
_cell.length_a   1.000
_cell.length_b   1.000
_cell.length_c   1.000
_cell.angle_alpha   90.00
_cell.angle_beta   90.00
_cell.angle_gamma   90.00
#
_symmetry.space_group_name_H-M   'P 1'
#
loop_
_entity.id
_entity.type
_entity.pdbx_description
1 polymer ?
#
loop_
_entity_poly.entity_id
_entity_poly.type
_entity_poly.pdbx_seq_one_letter_code
_entity_poly.pdbx_strand_id
1 'polypeptide(L)'
;FVLQVWRTFKLAPSGEDIRFLADCWPAAVEALRYLKTFDVNDDGLPDNGGAPDQTFDDWPLKGVSAYCGALWIAALEAALAIAQTLQLSTGLDTAAEQKQFSGWLEQSRGNFDKLLWNGEYYDIDAESGTPVVMADQLCGDFYARLLGLPPVVSDANSRSTLKAVREACFEAFDGGSLGVANGLRRDGTPLDPNGTHPLEVWTGINFGIASYYRLMGEKQTAEAICSAVVEQVYSGGLQFRTPEAITAVNTYRACHYLRAMAIWGLWATETDWMLIPGSEAR
;
A
#
# COMPACT_ATOMS: atom_id res chain seq x y z
N PHE A 1 7.50 -7.31 4.26
CA PHE A 1 7.55 -8.70 4.78
C PHE A 1 6.61 -8.91 5.96
N VAL A 2 6.81 -8.25 7.11
CA VAL A 2 6.00 -8.43 8.33
C VAL A 2 4.48 -8.35 8.09
N LEU A 3 4.04 -7.36 7.33
CA LEU A 3 2.64 -7.22 6.91
C LEU A 3 2.08 -8.46 6.18
N GLN A 4 2.91 -9.12 5.36
CA GLN A 4 2.49 -10.35 4.66
C GLN A 4 2.38 -11.53 5.62
N VAL A 5 3.25 -11.63 6.63
CA VAL A 5 3.16 -12.67 7.68
C VAL A 5 1.83 -12.51 8.43
N TRP A 6 1.53 -11.30 8.91
CA TRP A 6 0.28 -11.05 9.62
C TRP A 6 -0.95 -11.29 8.73
N ARG A 7 -0.92 -10.81 7.47
CA ARG A 7 -1.98 -11.08 6.49
C ARG A 7 -2.22 -12.57 6.30
N THR A 8 -1.16 -13.34 6.05
CA THR A 8 -1.27 -14.79 5.81
C THR A 8 -1.85 -15.51 7.02
N PHE A 9 -1.44 -15.13 8.23
CA PHE A 9 -2.03 -15.67 9.46
C PHE A 9 -3.52 -15.34 9.59
N LYS A 10 -3.89 -14.07 9.44
CA LYS A 10 -5.27 -13.59 9.62
C LYS A 10 -6.24 -14.10 8.57
N LEU A 11 -5.77 -14.30 7.35
CA LEU A 11 -6.60 -14.62 6.19
C LEU A 11 -6.37 -16.05 5.67
N ALA A 12 -5.74 -16.91 6.47
CA ALA A 12 -5.56 -18.31 6.11
C ALA A 12 -6.94 -19.00 5.96
N PRO A 13 -7.23 -19.65 4.82
CA PRO A 13 -8.53 -20.29 4.59
C PRO A 13 -8.77 -21.49 5.53
N SER A 14 -7.70 -22.08 6.07
CA SER A 14 -7.74 -23.15 7.06
C SER A 14 -7.83 -22.64 8.51
N GLY A 15 -7.95 -21.33 8.71
CA GLY A 15 -7.87 -20.67 10.01
C GLY A 15 -6.44 -20.31 10.43
N GLU A 16 -6.36 -19.57 11.52
CA GLU A 16 -5.13 -19.04 12.11
C GLU A 16 -4.11 -20.15 12.49
N ASP A 17 -2.91 -20.11 11.91
CA ASP A 17 -1.81 -21.04 12.23
C ASP A 17 -0.75 -20.37 13.13
N ILE A 18 -0.81 -20.68 14.42
CA ILE A 18 0.13 -20.16 15.43
C ILE A 18 1.56 -20.64 15.18
N ARG A 19 1.76 -21.84 14.62
CA ARG A 19 3.11 -22.36 14.34
C ARG A 19 3.76 -21.55 13.22
N PHE A 20 3.01 -21.23 12.17
CA PHE A 20 3.48 -20.35 11.10
C PHE A 20 3.93 -18.98 11.64
N LEU A 21 3.15 -18.37 12.55
CA LEU A 21 3.56 -17.11 13.19
C LEU A 21 4.84 -17.27 14.00
N ALA A 22 4.94 -18.34 14.80
CA ALA A 22 6.10 -18.60 15.65
C ALA A 22 7.37 -18.80 14.81
N ASP A 23 7.27 -19.55 13.71
CA ASP A 23 8.38 -19.81 12.78
C ASP A 23 8.83 -18.52 12.06
N CYS A 24 7.89 -17.62 11.75
CA CYS A 24 8.20 -16.35 11.10
C CYS A 24 8.68 -15.25 12.06
N TRP A 25 8.42 -15.37 13.36
CA TRP A 25 8.66 -14.31 14.33
C TRP A 25 10.12 -13.83 14.41
N PRO A 26 11.13 -14.72 14.49
CA PRO A 26 12.53 -14.27 14.52
C PRO A 26 12.91 -13.45 13.28
N ALA A 27 12.43 -13.84 12.10
CA ALA A 27 12.69 -13.13 10.85
C ALA A 27 11.96 -11.78 10.80
N ALA A 28 10.74 -11.69 11.35
CA ALA A 28 10.00 -10.45 11.42
C ALA A 28 10.71 -9.42 12.32
N VAL A 29 11.22 -9.87 13.48
CA VAL A 29 12.01 -9.04 14.40
C VAL A 29 13.29 -8.53 13.75
N GLU A 30 14.04 -9.42 13.08
CA GLU A 30 15.28 -9.04 12.40
C GLU A 30 15.02 -8.06 11.25
N ALA A 31 13.96 -8.28 10.45
CA ALA A 31 13.60 -7.38 9.37
C ALA A 31 13.29 -5.96 9.86
N LEU A 32 12.58 -5.81 10.98
CA LEU A 32 12.29 -4.49 11.55
C LEU A 32 13.52 -3.83 12.15
N ARG A 33 14.37 -4.58 12.86
CA ARG A 33 15.63 -4.06 13.41
C ARG A 33 16.56 -3.59 12.31
N TYR A 34 16.70 -4.36 11.24
CA TYR A 34 17.49 -3.98 10.08
C TYR A 34 16.92 -2.73 9.41
N LEU A 35 15.61 -2.67 9.18
CA LEU A 35 14.99 -1.49 8.57
C LEU A 35 15.10 -0.22 9.44
N LYS A 36 15.06 -0.35 10.77
CA LYS A 36 15.31 0.79 11.68
C LYS A 36 16.72 1.38 11.54
N THR A 37 17.70 0.65 11.00
CA THR A 37 19.04 1.20 10.75
C THR A 37 19.07 2.25 9.62
N PHE A 38 18.00 2.36 8.84
CA PHE A 38 17.83 3.36 7.79
C PHE A 38 17.13 4.63 8.27
N ASP A 39 16.70 4.70 9.53
CA ASP A 39 16.32 5.97 10.16
C ASP A 39 17.61 6.69 10.57
N VAL A 40 18.13 7.53 9.67
CA VAL A 40 19.45 8.15 9.82
C VAL A 40 19.41 9.45 10.63
N ASN A 41 18.23 10.01 10.81
CA ASN A 41 17.99 11.28 11.49
C ASN A 41 17.30 11.11 12.87
N ASP A 42 16.97 9.87 13.25
CA ASP A 42 16.27 9.46 14.47
C ASP A 42 14.88 10.10 14.64
N ASP A 43 14.14 10.24 13.55
CA ASP A 43 12.74 10.70 13.57
C ASP A 43 11.72 9.56 13.74
N GLY A 44 12.20 8.31 13.82
CA GLY A 44 11.41 7.11 14.01
C GLY A 44 11.03 6.40 12.71
N LEU A 45 11.23 7.01 11.54
CA LEU A 45 10.85 6.49 10.24
C LEU A 45 12.10 6.19 9.38
N PRO A 46 12.07 5.13 8.55
CA PRO A 46 13.19 4.86 7.65
C PRO A 46 13.28 5.91 6.53
N ASP A 47 14.48 6.40 6.28
CA ASP A 47 14.77 7.37 5.22
C ASP A 47 15.03 6.69 3.86
N ASN A 48 14.41 7.21 2.80
CA ASN A 48 14.78 6.90 1.43
C ASN A 48 16.05 7.67 1.03
N GLY A 49 16.97 7.01 0.33
CA GLY A 49 18.33 7.49 0.08
C GLY A 49 18.49 8.52 -1.04
N GLY A 50 17.42 8.93 -1.73
CA GLY A 50 17.48 9.77 -2.93
C GLY A 50 17.81 9.00 -4.22
N ALA A 51 18.01 7.68 -4.13
CA ALA A 51 18.01 6.74 -5.23
C ALA A 51 16.80 5.79 -5.07
N PRO A 52 16.30 5.16 -6.14
CA PRO A 52 15.19 4.22 -6.01
C PRO A 52 15.58 3.01 -5.15
N ASP A 53 14.98 2.92 -3.97
CA ASP A 53 15.22 1.89 -2.95
C ASP A 53 13.91 1.19 -2.52
N GLN A 54 12.90 1.28 -3.39
CA GLN A 54 11.56 0.74 -3.21
C GLN A 54 10.99 0.26 -4.56
N THR A 55 9.75 -0.26 -4.59
CA THR A 55 9.20 -0.96 -5.76
C THR A 55 9.02 -0.11 -7.03
N PHE A 56 8.97 1.22 -6.90
CA PHE A 56 9.03 2.19 -7.99
C PHE A 56 10.50 2.49 -8.28
N ASP A 57 11.19 1.53 -8.87
CA ASP A 57 12.64 1.45 -9.03
C ASP A 57 13.26 2.44 -10.04
N ASP A 58 12.42 3.27 -10.67
CA ASP A 58 12.81 4.41 -11.51
C ASP A 58 12.23 5.74 -10.96
N TRP A 59 11.76 5.75 -9.71
CA TRP A 59 11.22 6.93 -9.05
C TRP A 59 11.96 7.19 -7.74
N PRO A 60 12.92 8.13 -7.73
CA PRO A 60 13.69 8.44 -6.53
C PRO A 60 12.80 9.13 -5.49
N LEU A 61 12.91 8.67 -4.24
CA LEU A 61 12.33 9.29 -3.05
C LEU A 61 13.47 9.69 -2.11
N LYS A 62 13.28 10.75 -1.31
CA LYS A 62 14.33 11.26 -0.42
C LYS A 62 13.80 11.65 0.97
N GLY A 63 14.48 11.17 2.01
CA GLY A 63 14.02 11.26 3.39
C GLY A 63 12.84 10.33 3.63
N VAL A 64 12.03 10.59 4.66
CA VAL A 64 10.79 9.86 4.90
C VAL A 64 9.83 10.03 3.73
N SER A 65 9.33 8.93 3.16
CA SER A 65 8.23 8.94 2.18
C SER A 65 6.89 8.50 2.77
N ALA A 66 5.79 8.99 2.20
CA ALA A 66 4.44 8.57 2.58
C ALA A 66 4.26 7.06 2.40
N TYR A 67 4.73 6.52 1.27
CA TYR A 67 4.65 5.10 0.95
C TYR A 67 5.41 4.22 1.97
N CYS A 68 6.72 4.44 2.13
CA CYS A 68 7.55 3.61 3.01
C CYS A 68 7.22 3.86 4.49
N GLY A 69 6.95 5.10 4.89
CA GLY A 69 6.59 5.46 6.25
C GLY A 69 5.26 4.86 6.69
N ALA A 70 4.23 4.89 5.84
CA ALA A 70 2.97 4.23 6.15
C ALA A 70 3.12 2.70 6.27
N LEU A 71 3.91 2.08 5.38
CA LEU A 71 4.21 0.64 5.45
C LEU A 71 4.98 0.28 6.71
N TRP A 72 5.91 1.13 7.14
CA TRP A 72 6.67 0.97 8.38
C TRP A 72 5.76 0.99 9.61
N ILE A 73 4.90 2.01 9.74
CA ILE A 73 3.95 2.11 10.86
C ILE A 73 3.02 0.90 10.89
N ALA A 74 2.44 0.52 9.75
CA ALA A 74 1.57 -0.65 9.67
C ALA A 74 2.32 -1.97 10.01
N ALA A 75 3.60 -2.07 9.64
CA ALA A 75 4.42 -3.24 9.98
C ALA A 75 4.74 -3.33 11.47
N LEU A 76 4.95 -2.20 12.15
CA LEU A 76 5.11 -2.15 13.61
C LEU A 76 3.82 -2.56 14.32
N GLU A 77 2.66 -2.07 13.88
CA GLU A 77 1.35 -2.50 14.39
C GLU A 77 1.15 -4.02 14.22
N ALA A 78 1.48 -4.55 13.04
CA ALA A 78 1.42 -5.98 12.78
C ALA A 78 2.38 -6.77 13.67
N ALA A 79 3.60 -6.29 13.91
CA ALA A 79 4.56 -6.98 14.78
C ALA A 79 4.11 -7.00 16.24
N LEU A 80 3.52 -5.91 16.74
CA LEU A 80 2.94 -5.88 18.09
C LEU A 80 1.78 -6.88 18.21
N ALA A 81 0.91 -6.95 17.20
CA ALA A 81 -0.17 -7.94 17.17
C ALA A 81 0.38 -9.38 17.15
N ILE A 82 1.39 -9.67 16.32
CA ILE A 82 2.06 -10.98 16.30
C ILE A 82 2.67 -11.31 17.67
N ALA A 83 3.40 -10.38 18.28
CA ALA A 83 4.07 -10.57 19.56
C ALA A 83 3.07 -10.92 20.69
N GLN A 84 1.96 -10.19 20.74
CA GLN A 84 0.89 -10.41 21.70
C GLN A 84 0.19 -11.76 21.47
N THR A 85 -0.12 -12.10 20.21
CA THR A 85 -0.70 -13.40 19.86
C THR A 85 0.21 -14.54 20.29
N LEU A 86 1.51 -14.48 19.99
CA LEU A 86 2.46 -15.53 20.37
C LEU A 86 2.61 -15.64 21.89
N GLN A 87 2.69 -14.52 22.60
CA GLN A 87 2.76 -14.53 24.05
C GLN A 87 1.53 -15.19 24.67
N LEU A 88 0.32 -14.82 24.22
CA LEU A 88 -0.94 -15.36 24.74
C LEU A 88 -1.14 -16.84 24.37
N SER A 89 -0.80 -17.24 23.15
CA SER A 89 -1.08 -18.59 22.64
C SER A 89 0.00 -19.61 23.00
N THR A 90 1.25 -19.19 23.22
CA THR A 90 2.39 -20.10 23.40
C THR A 90 3.18 -19.86 24.69
N GLY A 91 2.98 -18.72 25.36
CA GLY A 91 3.81 -18.31 26.49
C GLY A 91 5.20 -17.80 26.10
N LEU A 92 5.46 -17.57 24.81
CA LEU A 92 6.73 -16.99 24.33
C LEU A 92 6.93 -15.60 24.96
N ASP A 93 8.10 -15.38 25.57
CA ASP A 93 8.46 -14.06 26.08
C ASP A 93 8.84 -13.13 24.92
N THR A 94 7.96 -12.18 24.63
CA THR A 94 8.14 -11.14 23.60
C THR A 94 8.17 -9.73 24.21
N ALA A 95 8.35 -9.61 25.53
CA ALA A 95 8.21 -8.34 26.24
C ALA A 95 9.24 -7.29 25.80
N ALA A 96 10.47 -7.72 25.50
CA ALA A 96 11.53 -6.83 25.03
C ALA A 96 11.21 -6.24 23.65
N GLU A 97 10.81 -7.08 22.70
CA GLU A 97 10.38 -6.68 21.35
C GLU A 97 9.14 -5.78 21.40
N GLN A 98 8.13 -6.14 22.21
CA GLN A 98 6.93 -5.31 22.37
C GLN A 98 7.28 -3.90 22.87
N LYS A 99 8.13 -3.80 23.89
CA LYS A 99 8.60 -2.49 24.40
C LYS A 99 9.37 -1.71 23.32
N GLN A 100 10.28 -2.36 22.60
CA GLN A 100 11.09 -1.73 21.55
C GLN A 100 10.20 -1.20 20.41
N PHE A 101 9.33 -2.06 19.87
CA PHE A 101 8.48 -1.70 18.73
C PHE A 101 7.41 -0.68 19.10
N SER A 102 6.89 -0.71 20.34
CA SER A 102 5.96 0.32 20.81
C SER A 102 6.63 1.69 20.87
N GLY A 103 7.88 1.77 21.34
CA GLY A 103 8.65 3.02 21.34
C GLY A 103 8.88 3.57 19.93
N TRP A 104 9.28 2.72 18.98
CA TRP A 104 9.43 3.13 17.58
C TRP A 104 8.10 3.57 16.96
N LEU A 105 7.01 2.86 17.26
CA LEU A 105 5.68 3.18 16.76
C LEU A 105 5.18 4.54 17.26
N GLU A 106 5.34 4.82 18.56
CA GLU A 106 4.99 6.11 19.15
C GLU A 106 5.75 7.26 18.49
N GLN A 107 7.07 7.11 18.32
CA GLN A 107 7.92 8.09 17.65
C GLN A 107 7.50 8.29 16.18
N SER A 108 7.33 7.20 15.43
CA SER A 108 6.93 7.23 14.00
C SER A 108 5.60 7.95 13.82
N ARG A 109 4.58 7.57 14.60
CA ARG A 109 3.25 8.22 14.56
C ARG A 109 3.32 9.69 14.97
N GLY A 110 4.20 10.01 15.94
CA GLY A 110 4.42 11.38 16.39
C GLY A 110 5.00 12.30 15.32
N ASN A 111 5.66 11.77 14.28
CA ASN A 111 6.35 12.56 13.26
C ASN A 111 5.75 12.43 11.86
N PHE A 112 5.08 11.32 11.51
CA PHE A 112 4.57 11.08 10.16
C PHE A 112 3.71 12.22 9.61
N ASP A 113 2.65 12.62 10.33
CA ASP A 113 1.79 13.74 9.91
C ASP A 113 2.56 15.07 9.90
N LYS A 114 3.46 15.31 10.86
CA LYS A 114 4.22 16.57 10.93
C LYS A 114 5.14 16.76 9.73
N LEU A 115 5.69 15.66 9.22
CA LEU A 115 6.64 15.67 8.11
C LEU A 115 5.95 15.74 6.76
N LEU A 116 4.80 15.08 6.60
CA LEU A 116 4.24 14.80 5.29
C LEU A 116 2.82 15.34 5.05
N TRP A 117 2.03 15.60 6.10
CA TRP A 117 0.67 16.09 5.89
C TRP A 117 0.66 17.57 5.48
N ASN A 118 0.23 17.86 4.26
CA ASN A 118 0.22 19.21 3.70
C ASN A 118 -1.11 19.97 3.89
N GLY A 119 -2.10 19.34 4.55
CA GLY A 119 -3.44 19.89 4.75
C GLY A 119 -4.51 19.33 3.82
N GLU A 120 -4.14 18.60 2.77
CA GLU A 120 -5.07 17.95 1.83
C GLU A 120 -4.71 16.48 1.56
N TYR A 121 -3.42 16.19 1.34
CA TYR A 121 -2.87 14.87 1.11
C TYR A 121 -1.48 14.76 1.76
N TYR A 122 -0.79 13.63 1.60
CA TYR A 122 0.58 13.47 2.08
C TYR A 122 1.56 13.78 0.95
N ASP A 123 2.51 14.66 1.22
CA ASP A 123 3.66 14.87 0.34
C ASP A 123 4.35 13.52 0.10
N ILE A 124 4.82 13.29 -1.13
CA ILE A 124 5.36 11.98 -1.51
C ILE A 124 6.56 11.59 -0.62
N ASP A 125 7.37 12.58 -0.27
CA ASP A 125 8.49 12.49 0.65
C ASP A 125 8.82 13.86 1.27
N ALA A 126 9.64 13.85 2.32
CA ALA A 126 9.95 15.02 3.12
C ALA A 126 11.00 15.96 2.49
N GLU A 127 11.81 15.50 1.53
CA GLU A 127 12.98 16.24 1.06
C GLU A 127 13.03 16.59 -0.43
N SER A 128 12.23 15.94 -1.29
CA SER A 128 12.24 16.26 -2.73
C SER A 128 11.50 17.55 -3.06
N GLY A 129 10.52 17.95 -2.24
CA GLY A 129 9.66 19.12 -2.47
C GLY A 129 8.79 19.00 -3.73
N THR A 130 8.58 17.79 -4.24
CA THR A 130 7.78 17.58 -5.45
C THR A 130 6.28 17.76 -5.16
N PRO A 131 5.52 18.43 -6.04
CA PRO A 131 4.09 18.66 -5.84
C PRO A 131 3.23 17.50 -6.40
N VAL A 132 3.79 16.29 -6.47
CA VAL A 132 3.11 15.12 -7.03
C VAL A 132 2.23 14.45 -5.97
N VAL A 133 0.99 14.18 -6.35
CA VAL A 133 0.09 13.26 -5.66
C VAL A 133 0.42 11.85 -6.12
N MET A 134 0.93 11.02 -5.22
CA MET A 134 1.19 9.60 -5.49
C MET A 134 -0.05 8.76 -5.20
N ALA A 135 -0.42 7.87 -6.13
CA ALA A 135 -1.60 7.03 -5.96
C ALA A 135 -1.50 6.08 -4.76
N ASP A 136 -0.32 5.50 -4.54
CA ASP A 136 -0.09 4.49 -3.50
C ASP A 136 0.41 5.10 -2.16
N GLN A 137 0.31 6.43 -1.98
CA GLN A 137 0.88 7.14 -0.82
C GLN A 137 0.41 6.62 0.55
N LEU A 138 -0.78 6.01 0.63
CA LEU A 138 -1.34 5.42 1.86
C LEU A 138 -1.45 3.88 1.79
N CYS A 139 -0.57 3.20 1.04
CA CYS A 139 -0.55 1.74 0.92
C CYS A 139 -0.52 1.02 2.29
N GLY A 140 0.29 1.54 3.22
CA GLY A 140 0.36 1.00 4.58
C GLY A 140 -0.92 1.17 5.39
N ASP A 141 -1.62 2.31 5.23
CA ASP A 141 -2.90 2.55 5.88
C ASP A 141 -3.99 1.63 5.33
N PHE A 142 -4.03 1.44 4.01
CA PHE A 142 -4.88 0.44 3.37
C PHE A 142 -4.66 -0.94 3.98
N TYR A 143 -3.39 -1.38 4.07
CA TYR A 143 -3.06 -2.69 4.61
C TYR A 143 -3.40 -2.83 6.10
N ALA A 144 -3.17 -1.80 6.90
CA ALA A 144 -3.53 -1.79 8.31
C ALA A 144 -5.03 -1.99 8.50
N ARG A 145 -5.85 -1.20 7.79
CA ARG A 145 -7.32 -1.28 7.86
C ARG A 145 -7.84 -2.60 7.34
N LEU A 146 -7.31 -3.10 6.22
CA LEU A 146 -7.69 -4.40 5.66
C LEU A 146 -7.46 -5.55 6.66
N LEU A 147 -6.44 -5.44 7.49
CA LEU A 147 -6.05 -6.44 8.48
C LEU A 147 -6.63 -6.20 9.88
N GLY A 148 -7.50 -5.20 10.03
CA GLY A 148 -8.08 -4.83 11.32
C GLY A 148 -7.07 -4.29 12.34
N LEU A 149 -5.91 -3.81 11.88
CA LEU A 149 -4.91 -3.13 12.70
C LEU A 149 -5.31 -1.66 12.91
N PRO A 150 -4.77 -0.97 13.93
CA PRO A 150 -4.96 0.46 14.08
C PRO A 150 -4.55 1.20 12.79
N PRO A 151 -5.39 2.13 12.29
CA PRO A 151 -5.08 2.85 11.07
C PRO A 151 -3.80 3.67 11.23
N VAL A 152 -3.04 3.83 10.15
CA VAL A 152 -1.80 4.61 10.15
C VAL A 152 -2.14 6.09 10.32
N VAL A 153 -3.17 6.56 9.61
CA VAL A 153 -3.59 7.97 9.64
C VAL A 153 -5.06 8.11 10.00
N SER A 154 -5.48 9.33 10.35
CA SER A 154 -6.88 9.59 10.70
C SER A 154 -7.83 9.29 9.52
N ASP A 155 -9.08 8.97 9.82
CA ASP A 155 -10.12 8.80 8.79
C ASP A 155 -10.31 10.07 7.94
N ALA A 156 -10.17 11.24 8.55
CA ALA A 156 -10.26 12.52 7.84
C ALA A 156 -9.11 12.67 6.83
N ASN A 157 -7.87 12.41 7.24
CA ASN A 157 -6.70 12.51 6.36
C ASN A 157 -6.77 11.44 5.26
N SER A 158 -7.21 10.22 5.58
CA SER A 158 -7.41 9.13 4.62
C SER A 158 -8.40 9.52 3.52
N ARG A 159 -9.59 10.02 3.91
CA ARG A 159 -10.63 10.45 2.97
C ARG A 159 -10.19 11.65 2.12
N SER A 160 -9.52 12.62 2.74
CA SER A 160 -8.99 13.78 2.03
C SER A 160 -7.93 13.36 1.00
N THR A 161 -7.02 12.49 1.39
CA THR A 161 -5.97 11.95 0.51
C THR A 161 -6.58 11.15 -0.65
N LEU A 162 -7.51 10.24 -0.37
CA LEU A 162 -8.22 9.47 -1.39
C LEU A 162 -8.99 10.38 -2.35
N LYS A 163 -9.61 11.46 -1.85
CA LYS A 163 -10.23 12.46 -2.72
C LYS A 163 -9.21 13.12 -3.64
N ALA A 164 -8.05 13.55 -3.12
CA ALA A 164 -6.99 14.16 -3.92
C ALA A 164 -6.43 13.21 -5.00
N VAL A 165 -6.22 11.93 -4.65
CA VAL A 165 -5.80 10.90 -5.61
C VAL A 165 -6.85 10.67 -6.69
N ARG A 166 -8.14 10.59 -6.32
CA ARG A 166 -9.22 10.42 -7.30
C ARG A 166 -9.26 11.59 -8.28
N GLU A 167 -9.21 12.81 -7.77
CA GLU A 167 -9.31 14.01 -8.61
C GLU A 167 -8.09 14.17 -9.51
N ALA A 168 -6.87 14.02 -8.97
CA ALA A 168 -5.63 14.27 -9.70
C ALA A 168 -5.22 13.09 -10.59
N CYS A 169 -5.19 11.88 -10.04
CA CYS A 169 -4.58 10.72 -10.69
C CYS A 169 -5.56 9.86 -11.49
N PHE A 170 -6.87 10.05 -11.30
CA PHE A 170 -7.92 9.31 -12.01
C PHE A 170 -8.76 10.24 -12.90
N GLU A 171 -9.56 11.12 -12.31
CA GLU A 171 -10.52 11.95 -13.05
C GLU A 171 -9.82 12.93 -14.01
N ALA A 172 -8.73 13.57 -13.59
CA ALA A 172 -7.95 14.47 -14.44
C ALA A 172 -6.99 13.72 -15.40
N PHE A 173 -6.77 12.43 -15.20
CA PHE A 173 -5.91 11.62 -16.05
C PHE A 173 -6.73 10.92 -17.15
N ASP A 174 -6.71 11.50 -18.35
CA ASP A 174 -7.47 10.99 -19.51
C ASP A 174 -8.97 10.76 -19.21
N GLY A 175 -9.54 11.60 -18.35
CA GLY A 175 -10.94 11.48 -17.93
C GLY A 175 -11.27 10.23 -17.11
N GLY A 176 -10.26 9.55 -16.55
CA GLY A 176 -10.42 8.28 -15.83
C GLY A 176 -10.55 7.05 -16.73
N SER A 177 -10.43 7.21 -18.05
CA SER A 177 -10.60 6.10 -19.00
C SER A 177 -9.52 5.01 -18.84
N LEU A 178 -8.35 5.40 -18.33
CA LEU A 178 -7.17 4.55 -18.20
C LEU A 178 -6.97 3.98 -16.79
N GLY A 179 -7.76 4.37 -15.79
CA GLY A 179 -7.44 4.09 -14.39
C GLY A 179 -6.52 5.16 -13.79
N VAL A 180 -5.99 4.86 -12.60
CA VAL A 180 -5.20 5.77 -11.78
C VAL A 180 -3.74 5.75 -12.22
N ALA A 181 -3.21 6.89 -12.65
CA ALA A 181 -1.78 7.08 -12.87
C ALA A 181 -1.02 7.04 -11.52
N ASN A 182 0.22 6.54 -11.52
CA ASN A 182 1.01 6.43 -10.29
C ASN A 182 1.28 7.78 -9.62
N GLY A 183 1.45 8.87 -10.41
CA GLY A 183 1.84 10.17 -9.88
C GLY A 183 1.57 11.34 -10.82
N LEU A 184 0.71 12.27 -10.41
CA LEU A 184 0.45 13.51 -11.14
C LEU A 184 0.43 14.72 -10.19
N ARG A 185 0.54 15.93 -10.75
CA ARG A 185 0.25 17.16 -10.00
C ARG A 185 -1.25 17.23 -9.70
N ARG A 186 -1.66 18.10 -8.77
CA ARG A 186 -3.08 18.25 -8.39
C ARG A 186 -4.00 18.61 -9.55
N ASP A 187 -3.50 19.24 -10.61
CA ASP A 187 -4.24 19.57 -11.83
C ASP A 187 -4.26 18.43 -12.87
N GLY A 188 -3.72 17.26 -12.55
CA GLY A 188 -3.63 16.10 -13.44
C GLY A 188 -2.49 16.16 -14.45
N THR A 189 -1.64 17.20 -14.42
CA THR A 189 -0.49 17.27 -15.33
C THR A 189 0.72 16.51 -14.79
N PRO A 190 1.57 15.93 -15.67
CA PRO A 190 2.79 15.26 -15.22
C PRO A 190 3.81 16.23 -14.62
N LEU A 191 4.65 15.70 -13.72
CA LEU A 191 5.88 16.39 -13.30
C LEU A 191 6.86 16.52 -14.48
N ASP A 192 7.10 15.41 -15.18
CA ASP A 192 7.85 15.30 -16.42
C ASP A 192 6.96 14.60 -17.48
N PRO A 193 6.61 15.27 -18.59
CA PRO A 193 5.84 14.66 -19.67
C PRO A 193 6.49 13.43 -20.32
N ASN A 194 7.80 13.24 -20.14
CA ASN A 194 8.53 12.07 -20.62
C ASN A 194 8.82 11.05 -19.50
N GLY A 195 8.28 11.27 -18.30
CA GLY A 195 8.43 10.36 -17.17
C GLY A 195 7.83 8.99 -17.47
N THR A 196 8.45 7.95 -16.93
CA THR A 196 8.00 6.56 -17.08
C THR A 196 7.01 6.22 -15.97
N HIS A 197 7.49 5.76 -14.81
CA HIS A 197 6.67 5.25 -13.72
C HIS A 197 5.54 6.17 -13.28
N PRO A 198 5.73 7.49 -13.10
CA PRO A 198 4.63 8.37 -12.65
C PRO A 198 3.43 8.39 -13.60
N LEU A 199 3.67 8.24 -14.91
CA LEU A 199 2.64 8.28 -15.95
C LEU A 199 2.02 6.91 -16.27
N GLU A 200 2.53 5.85 -15.67
CA GLU A 200 2.01 4.50 -15.85
C GLU A 200 0.81 4.23 -14.94
N VAL A 201 -0.11 3.43 -15.46
CA VAL A 201 -1.19 2.80 -14.71
C VAL A 201 -0.72 1.41 -14.33
N TRP A 202 -0.25 1.24 -13.10
CA TRP A 202 0.12 -0.08 -12.61
C TRP A 202 -1.14 -0.86 -12.22
N THR A 203 -1.38 -1.98 -12.90
CA THR A 203 -2.62 -2.75 -12.80
C THR A 203 -2.87 -3.20 -11.36
N GLY A 204 -1.82 -3.67 -10.68
CA GLY A 204 -1.92 -4.10 -9.29
C GLY A 204 -2.12 -2.96 -8.29
N ILE A 205 -1.54 -1.78 -8.53
CA ILE A 205 -1.79 -0.59 -7.68
C ILE A 205 -3.24 -0.15 -7.84
N ASN A 206 -3.75 -0.15 -9.07
CA ASN A 206 -5.13 0.22 -9.35
C ASN A 206 -6.14 -0.71 -8.66
N PHE A 207 -5.91 -2.02 -8.69
CA PHE A 207 -6.75 -2.94 -7.93
C PHE A 207 -6.59 -2.79 -6.41
N GLY A 208 -5.37 -2.51 -5.94
CA GLY A 208 -5.11 -2.21 -4.53
C GLY A 208 -5.86 -0.96 -4.05
N ILE A 209 -5.73 0.16 -4.76
CA ILE A 209 -6.39 1.42 -4.39
C ILE A 209 -7.91 1.32 -4.57
N ALA A 210 -8.41 0.61 -5.58
CA ALA A 210 -9.84 0.33 -5.70
C ALA A 210 -10.36 -0.44 -4.46
N SER A 211 -9.61 -1.42 -3.97
CA SER A 211 -9.93 -2.13 -2.72
C SER A 211 -9.96 -1.18 -1.53
N TYR A 212 -9.04 -0.20 -1.49
CA TYR A 212 -9.00 0.80 -0.42
C TYR A 212 -10.19 1.77 -0.46
N TYR A 213 -10.56 2.29 -1.64
CA TYR A 213 -11.81 3.06 -1.80
C TYR A 213 -13.01 2.26 -1.35
N ARG A 214 -13.08 0.98 -1.73
CA ARG A 214 -14.19 0.11 -1.34
C ARG A 214 -14.25 -0.08 0.18
N LEU A 215 -13.11 -0.28 0.82
CA LEU A 215 -12.98 -0.39 2.28
C LEU A 215 -13.40 0.90 2.99
N MET A 216 -13.15 2.07 2.39
CA MET A 216 -13.51 3.39 2.92
C MET A 216 -14.96 3.81 2.62
N GLY A 217 -15.74 2.96 1.95
CA GLY A 217 -17.15 3.17 1.62
C GLY A 217 -17.41 3.86 0.28
N GLU A 218 -16.39 4.06 -0.55
CA GLU A 218 -16.50 4.69 -1.87
C GLU A 218 -16.63 3.66 -2.99
N LYS A 219 -17.74 2.91 -2.97
CA LYS A 219 -17.98 1.80 -3.89
C LYS A 219 -17.94 2.22 -5.37
N GLN A 220 -18.56 3.35 -5.72
CA GLN A 220 -18.62 3.82 -7.11
C GLN A 220 -17.23 4.15 -7.66
N THR A 221 -16.39 4.81 -6.87
CA THR A 221 -15.00 5.11 -7.24
C THR A 221 -14.20 3.81 -7.44
N ALA A 222 -14.36 2.84 -6.52
CA ALA A 222 -13.69 1.55 -6.61
C ALA A 222 -14.07 0.75 -7.88
N GLU A 223 -15.36 0.67 -8.19
CA GLU A 223 -15.87 -0.01 -9.38
C GLU A 223 -15.39 0.67 -10.67
N ALA A 224 -15.38 2.00 -10.71
CA ALA A 224 -14.91 2.76 -11.87
C ALA A 224 -13.42 2.52 -12.15
N ILE A 225 -12.56 2.60 -11.13
CA ILE A 225 -11.13 2.33 -11.27
C ILE A 225 -10.87 0.89 -11.74
N CYS A 226 -11.54 -0.08 -11.10
CA CYS A 226 -11.39 -1.49 -11.47
C CYS A 226 -11.83 -1.74 -12.93
N SER A 227 -12.98 -1.18 -13.31
CA SER A 227 -13.53 -1.35 -14.65
C SER A 227 -12.62 -0.74 -15.72
N ALA A 228 -12.05 0.44 -15.49
CA ALA A 228 -11.14 1.09 -16.43
C ALA A 228 -9.90 0.21 -16.73
N VAL A 229 -9.32 -0.43 -15.71
CA VAL A 229 -8.19 -1.34 -15.91
C VAL A 229 -8.61 -2.64 -16.59
N VAL A 230 -9.72 -3.25 -16.16
CA VAL A 230 -10.24 -4.48 -16.79
C VAL A 230 -10.58 -4.22 -18.26
N GLU A 231 -11.22 -3.10 -18.59
CA GLU A 231 -11.56 -2.75 -19.96
C GLU A 231 -10.31 -2.60 -20.83
N GLN A 232 -9.25 -1.95 -20.35
CA GLN A 232 -7.99 -1.88 -21.10
C GLN A 232 -7.34 -3.25 -21.30
N VAL A 233 -7.39 -4.14 -20.30
CA VAL A 233 -6.85 -5.49 -20.43
C VAL A 233 -7.60 -6.29 -21.51
N TYR A 234 -8.93 -6.21 -21.53
CA TYR A 234 -9.74 -6.99 -22.45
C TYR A 234 -9.83 -6.36 -23.85
N SER A 235 -9.96 -5.04 -23.95
CA SER A 235 -9.96 -4.35 -25.25
C SER A 235 -8.56 -4.32 -25.90
N GLY A 236 -7.50 -4.27 -25.08
CA GLY A 236 -6.11 -4.22 -25.54
C GLY A 236 -5.48 -5.57 -25.89
N GLY A 237 -6.23 -6.68 -25.85
CA GLY A 237 -5.69 -8.01 -26.18
C GLY A 237 -4.65 -8.51 -25.16
N LEU A 238 -4.83 -8.17 -23.89
CA LEU A 238 -3.94 -8.51 -22.78
C LEU A 238 -4.52 -9.60 -21.86
N GLN A 239 -5.62 -10.23 -22.27
CA GLN A 239 -6.22 -11.35 -21.53
C GLN A 239 -5.19 -12.47 -21.32
N PHE A 240 -5.17 -13.05 -20.13
CA PHE A 240 -4.23 -14.11 -19.70
C PHE A 240 -2.74 -13.71 -19.70
N ARG A 241 -2.45 -12.42 -19.93
CA ARG A 241 -1.09 -11.87 -19.93
C ARG A 241 -1.04 -10.46 -19.36
N THR A 242 -1.97 -10.15 -18.44
CA THR A 242 -2.12 -8.83 -17.81
C THR A 242 -0.76 -8.26 -17.40
N PRO A 243 -0.41 -7.04 -17.83
CA PRO A 243 0.91 -6.46 -17.60
C PRO A 243 1.05 -5.82 -16.22
N GLU A 244 2.28 -5.47 -15.84
CA GLU A 244 2.53 -4.56 -14.70
C GLU A 244 1.87 -3.22 -14.96
N ALA A 245 2.18 -2.61 -16.12
CA ALA A 245 1.79 -1.26 -16.44
C ALA A 245 1.11 -1.14 -17.81
N ILE A 246 0.15 -0.21 -17.88
CA ILE A 246 -0.45 0.31 -19.11
C ILE A 246 -0.18 1.81 -19.16
N THR A 247 -0.03 2.37 -20.36
CA THR A 247 0.33 3.78 -20.60
C THR A 247 -0.74 4.49 -21.42
N ALA A 248 -0.80 5.83 -21.33
CA ALA A 248 -1.74 6.65 -22.09
C ALA A 248 -1.61 6.57 -23.62
N VAL A 249 -0.46 6.10 -24.13
CA VAL A 249 -0.25 5.89 -25.57
C VAL A 249 -0.60 4.47 -26.03
N ASN A 250 -1.43 3.75 -25.26
CA ASN A 250 -1.86 2.37 -25.54
C ASN A 250 -0.70 1.37 -25.68
N THR A 251 0.36 1.57 -24.90
CA THR A 251 1.47 0.60 -24.74
C THR A 251 1.47 0.00 -23.34
N TYR A 252 2.22 -1.09 -23.15
CA TYR A 252 2.29 -1.82 -21.89
C TYR A 252 3.73 -2.22 -21.54
N ARG A 253 3.97 -2.50 -20.26
CA ARG A 253 5.25 -3.01 -19.76
C ARG A 253 5.06 -4.30 -18.95
N ALA A 254 5.91 -5.28 -19.23
CA ALA A 254 6.01 -6.57 -18.53
C ALA A 254 4.68 -7.36 -18.43
N CYS A 255 4.31 -8.09 -19.49
CA CYS A 255 3.17 -9.01 -19.49
C CYS A 255 3.34 -10.22 -18.53
N HIS A 256 2.22 -10.87 -18.22
CA HIS A 256 2.13 -12.02 -17.31
C HIS A 256 2.58 -11.68 -15.89
N TYR A 257 2.10 -10.54 -15.38
CA TYR A 257 2.62 -9.95 -14.16
C TYR A 257 1.81 -10.33 -12.91
N LEU A 258 2.52 -10.60 -11.82
CA LEU A 258 1.93 -11.05 -10.56
C LEU A 258 1.03 -9.99 -9.91
N ARG A 259 1.39 -8.71 -10.02
CA ARG A 259 0.74 -7.62 -9.26
C ARG A 259 -0.75 -7.48 -9.56
N ALA A 260 -1.18 -7.83 -10.78
CA ALA A 260 -2.59 -7.82 -11.18
C ALA A 260 -3.48 -8.74 -10.32
N MET A 261 -2.91 -9.72 -9.61
CA MET A 261 -3.64 -10.56 -8.65
C MET A 261 -4.20 -9.76 -7.46
N ALA A 262 -3.80 -8.49 -7.28
CA ALA A 262 -4.40 -7.59 -6.29
C ALA A 262 -5.91 -7.37 -6.49
N ILE A 263 -6.48 -7.71 -7.66
CA ILE A 263 -7.94 -7.68 -7.90
C ILE A 263 -8.74 -8.51 -6.88
N TRP A 264 -8.14 -9.54 -6.30
CA TRP A 264 -8.77 -10.32 -5.23
C TRP A 264 -9.00 -9.52 -3.94
N GLY A 265 -8.22 -8.46 -3.71
CA GLY A 265 -8.49 -7.52 -2.62
C GLY A 265 -9.83 -6.80 -2.79
N LEU A 266 -10.27 -6.56 -4.02
CA LEU A 266 -11.54 -5.91 -4.30
C LEU A 266 -12.69 -6.88 -4.04
N TRP A 267 -12.56 -8.15 -4.45
CA TRP A 267 -13.51 -9.20 -4.08
C TRP A 267 -13.65 -9.32 -2.57
N ALA A 268 -12.53 -9.41 -1.86
CA ALA A 268 -12.49 -9.50 -0.41
C ALA A 268 -13.19 -8.32 0.28
N THR A 269 -12.89 -7.09 -0.13
CA THR A 269 -13.49 -5.87 0.46
C THR A 269 -14.94 -5.63 0.05
N GLU A 270 -15.36 -6.12 -1.12
CA GLU A 270 -16.75 -6.04 -1.58
C GLU A 270 -17.64 -7.05 -0.86
N THR A 271 -17.15 -8.27 -0.68
CA THR A 271 -17.97 -9.42 -0.27
C THR A 271 -17.73 -9.88 1.15
N ASP A 272 -16.79 -9.28 1.88
CA ASP A 272 -16.36 -9.78 3.20
C ASP A 272 -15.88 -11.23 3.12
N TRP A 273 -14.97 -11.50 2.18
CA TRP A 273 -14.35 -12.81 1.96
C TRP A 273 -15.33 -13.96 1.66
N MET A 274 -16.49 -13.67 1.06
CA MET A 274 -17.39 -14.74 0.61
C MET A 274 -16.66 -15.70 -0.33
N LEU A 275 -16.94 -17.00 -0.14
CA LEU A 275 -16.50 -18.02 -1.09
C LEU A 275 -17.04 -17.69 -2.47
N ILE A 276 -16.19 -17.90 -3.48
CA ILE A 276 -16.59 -17.70 -4.87
C ILE A 276 -17.70 -18.73 -5.16
N PRO A 277 -18.86 -18.32 -5.70
CA PRO A 277 -19.90 -19.26 -6.06
C PRO A 277 -19.35 -20.40 -6.93
N GLY A 278 -19.51 -21.64 -6.47
CA GLY A 278 -18.95 -22.83 -7.14
C GLY A 278 -17.54 -23.24 -6.72
N SER A 279 -16.91 -22.54 -5.75
CA SER A 279 -15.65 -22.96 -5.13
C SER A 279 -15.83 -23.84 -3.89
N GLU A 280 -17.07 -24.16 -3.51
CA GLU A 280 -17.35 -25.16 -2.48
C GLU A 280 -16.80 -26.52 -2.96
N ALA A 281 -15.91 -27.10 -2.17
CA ALA A 281 -14.89 -28.04 -2.58
C ALA A 281 -15.33 -29.19 -3.53
N ARG A 282 -14.48 -29.44 -4.53
CA ARG A 282 -14.12 -30.79 -4.98
C ARG A 282 -12.96 -31.31 -4.12
#